data_AF-A0A0B5APU7-F1
#
_entry.id   AF-A0A0B5APU7-F1
#
_cell.length_a   1.000
_cell.length_b   1.000
_cell.length_c   1.000
_cell.angle_alpha   90.00
_cell.angle_beta   90.00
_cell.angle_gamma   90.00
#
_symmetry.space_group_name_H-M   'P 1'
#
loop_
_entity.id
_entity.type
_entity.pdbx_description
1 polymer ?
#
loop_
_entity_poly.entity_id
_entity_poly.type
_entity_poly.pdbx_seq_one_letter_code
_entity_poly.pdbx_strand_id
1 'polypeptide(L)'
;MLSLLDDQGKDCCWLNQPENWSLNNKELSITTQPKTDFWRKTFYGFDQMNGHAFYKEILGAFETEVTLTMKDPKERYDQAGLIILVSDDCWMKVSLEYVPEKYSYLGSVATNSGYSDWSSKNFPTPDGDITLTFKVTRAGGDYRIWAKSNPEDEFEQLRITRLHNEPNGPVKLGLYACSPSAEGSFTTVFHKWTVQKEVK
;
A
#
# COMPACT_ATOMS: atom_id res chain seq x y z
N MET A 1 -8.69 -11.19 -15.42
CA MET A 1 -7.31 -10.68 -15.44
C MET A 1 -6.47 -11.60 -14.58
N LEU A 2 -5.29 -12.00 -15.03
CA LEU A 2 -4.39 -12.86 -14.26
C LEU A 2 -3.75 -12.04 -13.13
N SER A 3 -3.59 -12.65 -11.96
CA SER A 3 -2.90 -12.04 -10.83
C SER A 3 -1.39 -12.13 -11.05
N LEU A 4 -0.64 -11.07 -10.69
CA LEU A 4 0.81 -11.07 -10.61
C LEU A 4 1.35 -12.02 -9.53
N LEU A 5 0.49 -12.54 -8.64
CA LEU A 5 0.87 -13.57 -7.69
C LEU A 5 0.78 -14.99 -8.30
N ASP A 6 0.00 -15.18 -9.37
CA ASP A 6 -0.21 -16.49 -10.01
C ASP A 6 1.07 -17.03 -10.65
N ASP A 7 1.98 -16.13 -11.08
CA ASP A 7 3.29 -16.48 -11.69
C ASP A 7 4.45 -16.42 -10.69
N GLN A 8 4.17 -16.52 -9.38
CA GLN A 8 5.16 -16.39 -8.31
C GLN A 8 5.81 -15.02 -8.24
N GLY A 9 5.07 -13.95 -8.58
CA GLY A 9 5.60 -12.59 -8.50
C GLY A 9 6.79 -12.43 -9.43
N LYS A 10 6.72 -13.01 -10.63
CA LYS A 10 7.85 -12.99 -11.56
C LYS A 10 8.28 -11.54 -11.83
N ASP A 11 9.59 -11.30 -11.80
CA ASP A 11 10.23 -9.98 -11.94
C ASP A 11 9.88 -8.98 -10.83
N CYS A 12 9.28 -9.43 -9.73
CA CYS A 12 9.10 -8.59 -8.55
C CYS A 12 10.38 -8.56 -7.70
N CYS A 13 10.58 -7.43 -7.01
CA CYS A 13 11.70 -7.15 -6.14
C CYS A 13 11.21 -6.68 -4.79
N TRP A 14 12.10 -6.75 -3.78
CA TRP A 14 11.83 -6.21 -2.46
C TRP A 14 12.48 -4.82 -2.30
N LEU A 15 11.72 -3.91 -1.69
CA LEU A 15 12.26 -2.78 -0.95
C LEU A 15 12.11 -3.11 0.54
N ASN A 16 13.23 -3.07 1.28
CA ASN A 16 13.30 -3.43 2.69
C ASN A 16 12.65 -4.80 2.97
N GLN A 17 13.22 -5.87 2.40
CA GLN A 17 12.66 -7.22 2.55
C GLN A 17 12.48 -7.58 4.04
N PRO A 18 11.29 -8.07 4.45
CA PRO A 18 11.09 -8.52 5.82
C PRO A 18 11.85 -9.82 6.09
N GLU A 19 12.11 -10.10 7.37
CA GLU A 19 12.69 -11.40 7.77
C GLU A 19 11.73 -12.56 7.50
N ASN A 20 10.43 -12.32 7.67
CA ASN A 20 9.39 -13.32 7.53
C ASN A 20 8.43 -12.93 6.42
N TRP A 21 8.51 -13.66 5.31
CA TRP A 21 7.56 -13.60 4.22
C TRP A 21 7.44 -14.96 3.54
N SER A 22 6.33 -15.15 2.83
CA SER A 22 6.16 -16.31 1.96
C SER A 22 5.37 -15.92 0.73
N LEU A 23 5.77 -16.45 -0.43
CA LEU A 23 4.99 -16.37 -1.65
C LEU A 23 4.64 -17.79 -2.07
N ASN A 24 3.34 -18.08 -2.17
CA ASN A 24 2.83 -19.33 -2.72
C ASN A 24 2.11 -19.04 -4.05
N ASN A 25 1.56 -20.06 -4.70
CA ASN A 25 0.93 -19.97 -6.04
C ASN A 25 -0.20 -18.93 -6.18
N LYS A 26 -0.68 -18.31 -5.09
CA LYS A 26 -1.81 -17.35 -5.14
C LYS A 26 -1.71 -16.19 -4.15
N GLU A 27 -0.86 -16.29 -3.13
CA GLU A 27 -0.84 -15.37 -2.00
C GLU A 27 0.59 -14.98 -1.60
N LEU A 28 0.75 -13.70 -1.27
CA LEU A 28 1.95 -13.17 -0.62
C LEU A 28 1.62 -12.88 0.84
N SER A 29 2.39 -13.45 1.76
CA SER A 29 2.32 -13.12 3.19
C SER A 29 3.54 -12.29 3.59
N ILE A 30 3.31 -11.18 4.28
CA ILE A 30 4.33 -10.30 4.84
C ILE A 30 4.10 -10.20 6.34
N THR A 31 5.09 -10.55 7.16
CA THR A 31 5.10 -10.22 8.58
C THR A 31 6.04 -9.05 8.82
N THR A 32 5.52 -7.96 9.38
CA THR A 32 6.26 -6.70 9.57
C THR A 32 7.26 -6.80 10.72
N GLN A 33 8.39 -6.09 10.58
CA GLN A 33 9.24 -5.76 11.74
C GLN A 33 8.74 -4.47 12.43
N PRO A 34 9.01 -4.33 13.74
CA PRO A 34 8.69 -3.10 14.47
C PRO A 34 9.49 -1.91 13.97
N LYS A 35 8.99 -0.71 14.25
CA LYS A 35 9.60 0.58 13.89
C LYS A 35 9.81 0.74 12.38
N THR A 36 8.90 0.21 11.57
CA THR A 36 8.89 0.34 10.12
C THR A 36 7.79 1.29 9.66
N ASP A 37 8.09 2.20 8.74
CA ASP A 37 7.14 3.18 8.22
C ASP A 37 7.57 3.77 6.86
N PHE A 38 6.61 4.41 6.20
CA PHE A 38 6.79 5.30 5.06
C PHE A 38 6.19 6.66 5.39
N TRP A 39 7.04 7.64 5.69
CA TRP A 39 6.64 9.02 5.97
C TRP A 39 7.79 9.99 5.73
N ARG A 40 7.51 11.16 5.15
CA ARG A 40 8.52 12.20 4.96
C ARG A 40 8.09 13.50 5.65
N LYS A 41 8.83 13.89 6.70
CA LYS A 41 9.00 15.23 7.31
C LYS A 41 7.78 15.99 7.82
N THR A 42 6.64 15.89 7.16
CA THR A 42 5.45 16.69 7.45
C THR A 42 4.99 16.47 8.88
N PHE A 43 4.80 17.58 9.60
CA PHE A 43 4.20 17.70 10.94
C PHE A 43 4.94 16.98 12.09
N TYR A 44 5.26 15.70 11.96
CA TYR A 44 5.75 14.86 13.07
C TYR A 44 7.25 14.97 13.36
N GLY A 45 8.03 15.64 12.50
CA GLY A 45 9.46 15.83 12.71
C GLY A 45 10.34 14.59 12.52
N PHE A 46 9.79 13.50 11.95
CA PHE A 46 10.54 12.32 11.55
C PHE A 46 10.46 12.05 10.04
N ASP A 47 11.37 11.22 9.57
CA ASP A 47 11.56 10.89 8.17
C ASP A 47 11.93 9.39 8.08
N GLN A 48 11.03 8.59 7.51
CA GLN A 48 11.10 7.13 7.47
C GLN A 48 10.80 6.60 6.06
N MET A 49 11.64 5.66 5.62
CA MET A 49 11.53 4.98 4.32
C MET A 49 11.94 3.50 4.44
N ASN A 50 11.59 2.89 5.57
CA ASN A 50 12.06 1.55 5.95
C ASN A 50 10.93 0.51 5.99
N GLY A 51 9.72 0.86 5.57
CA GLY A 51 8.60 -0.07 5.38
C GLY A 51 8.86 -1.16 4.33
N HIS A 52 8.18 -2.29 4.45
CA HIS A 52 8.36 -3.43 3.53
C HIS A 52 7.50 -3.28 2.29
N ALA A 53 8.09 -3.43 1.10
CA ALA A 53 7.32 -3.45 -0.14
C ALA A 53 7.82 -4.50 -1.13
N PHE A 54 6.89 -5.29 -1.66
CA PHE A 54 7.11 -6.22 -2.77
C PHE A 54 6.57 -5.59 -4.05
N TYR A 55 7.43 -5.28 -5.01
CA TYR A 55 7.06 -4.42 -6.14
C TYR A 55 7.47 -4.98 -7.49
N LYS A 56 6.74 -4.55 -8.53
CA LYS A 56 7.09 -4.73 -9.94
C LYS A 56 7.23 -3.38 -10.61
N GLU A 57 8.19 -3.25 -11.53
CA GLU A 57 8.32 -2.06 -12.34
C GLU A 57 7.31 -2.06 -13.48
N ILE A 58 6.48 -1.02 -13.55
CA ILE A 58 5.41 -0.88 -14.54
C ILE A 58 5.59 0.42 -15.33
N LEU A 59 5.79 0.27 -16.63
CA LEU A 59 5.83 1.38 -17.59
C LEU A 59 4.42 1.72 -18.10
N GLY A 60 4.14 3.02 -18.21
CA GLY A 60 2.93 3.54 -18.83
C GLY A 60 1.70 3.58 -17.91
N ALA A 61 0.55 3.88 -18.51
CA ALA A 61 -0.74 3.94 -17.84
C ALA A 61 -1.19 2.54 -17.41
N PHE A 62 -1.80 2.45 -16.24
CA PHE A 62 -2.36 1.20 -15.72
C PHE A 62 -3.53 1.40 -14.77
N GLU A 63 -4.33 0.36 -14.61
CA GLU A 63 -5.19 0.13 -13.45
C GLU A 63 -4.65 -1.08 -12.68
N THR A 64 -4.66 -1.00 -11.35
CA THR A 64 -4.29 -2.11 -10.48
C THR A 64 -5.30 -2.28 -9.37
N GLU A 65 -5.54 -3.53 -9.00
CA GLU A 65 -6.39 -3.92 -7.89
C GLU A 65 -5.66 -4.97 -7.04
N VAL A 66 -5.76 -4.85 -5.72
CA VAL A 66 -5.33 -5.90 -4.78
C VAL A 66 -6.36 -6.05 -3.67
N THR A 67 -6.65 -7.29 -3.30
CA THR A 67 -7.35 -7.61 -2.06
C THR A 67 -6.31 -8.03 -1.02
N LEU A 68 -6.47 -7.64 0.24
CA LEU A 68 -5.59 -8.08 1.31
C LEU A 68 -6.38 -8.37 2.57
N THR A 69 -5.80 -9.16 3.45
CA THR A 69 -6.28 -9.41 4.81
C THR A 69 -5.16 -9.08 5.79
N MET A 70 -5.37 -8.06 6.60
CA MET A 70 -4.55 -7.80 7.79
C MET A 70 -4.95 -8.83 8.87
N LYS A 71 -4.02 -9.69 9.27
CA LYS A 71 -4.26 -10.77 10.23
C LYS A 71 -4.15 -10.24 11.65
N ASP A 72 -5.31 -9.97 12.25
CA ASP A 72 -5.46 -9.52 13.63
C ASP A 72 -4.45 -8.42 14.05
N PRO A 73 -4.41 -7.26 13.35
CA PRO A 73 -3.50 -6.17 13.68
C PRO A 73 -3.72 -5.68 15.12
N LYS A 74 -2.64 -5.30 15.79
CA LYS A 74 -2.67 -5.04 17.25
C LYS A 74 -2.18 -3.67 17.64
N GLU A 75 -1.19 -3.17 16.93
CA GLU A 75 -0.48 -1.98 17.34
C GLU A 75 -0.95 -0.75 16.58
N ARG A 76 -0.89 0.39 17.26
CA ARG A 76 -1.27 1.66 16.65
C ARG A 76 -0.40 1.90 15.41
N TYR A 77 -1.08 2.19 14.31
CA TYR A 77 -0.53 2.42 12.97
C TYR A 77 0.04 1.18 12.28
N ASP A 78 -0.34 -0.03 12.67
CA ASP A 78 -0.19 -1.19 11.79
C ASP A 78 -0.89 -0.89 10.45
N GLN A 79 -0.16 -1.10 9.35
CA GLN A 79 -0.49 -0.59 8.02
C GLN A 79 -0.32 -1.66 6.96
N ALA A 80 -1.26 -1.76 6.03
CA ALA A 80 -1.07 -2.53 4.80
C ALA A 80 -1.87 -2.00 3.62
N GLY A 81 -1.33 -2.14 2.41
CA GLY A 81 -1.99 -1.72 1.18
C GLY A 81 -1.10 -1.70 -0.05
N LEU A 82 -1.30 -0.69 -0.90
CA LEU A 82 -0.52 -0.46 -2.12
C LEU A 82 0.42 0.73 -1.95
N ILE A 83 1.61 0.62 -2.53
CA ILE A 83 2.58 1.70 -2.65
C ILE A 83 3.02 1.87 -4.10
N ILE A 84 3.21 3.12 -4.52
CA ILE A 84 3.78 3.48 -5.81
C ILE A 84 4.98 4.36 -5.54
N LEU A 85 6.17 3.90 -5.94
CA LEU A 85 7.42 4.58 -5.72
C LEU A 85 7.95 5.10 -7.05
N VAL A 86 8.12 6.42 -7.13
CA VAL A 86 8.85 7.09 -8.22
C VAL A 86 10.31 7.27 -7.81
N SER A 87 10.52 7.75 -6.59
CA SER A 87 11.81 7.96 -5.94
C SER A 87 11.63 7.96 -4.43
N ASP A 88 12.72 8.06 -3.68
CA ASP A 88 12.70 8.14 -2.22
C ASP A 88 11.93 9.37 -1.70
N ASP A 89 11.89 10.45 -2.47
CA ASP A 89 11.24 11.72 -2.14
C ASP A 89 9.93 11.96 -2.92
N CYS A 90 9.53 11.02 -3.79
CA CYS A 90 8.29 11.09 -4.56
C CYS A 90 7.63 9.70 -4.62
N TRP A 91 6.53 9.53 -3.89
CA TRP A 91 5.81 8.26 -3.80
C TRP A 91 4.40 8.48 -3.27
N MET A 92 3.53 7.49 -3.42
CA MET A 92 2.25 7.47 -2.74
C MET A 92 1.95 6.10 -2.15
N LYS A 93 1.20 6.06 -1.05
CA LYS A 93 0.68 4.83 -0.46
C LYS A 93 -0.81 4.96 -0.18
N VAL A 94 -1.54 3.85 -0.22
CA VAL A 94 -2.93 3.75 0.22
C VAL A 94 -3.06 2.54 1.13
N SER A 95 -3.71 2.70 2.28
CA SER A 95 -3.85 1.66 3.29
C SER A 95 -4.96 1.96 4.28
N LEU A 96 -5.24 0.96 5.11
CA LEU A 96 -5.77 1.19 6.45
C LEU A 96 -4.60 1.37 7.41
N GLU A 97 -4.66 2.39 8.27
CA GLU A 97 -3.83 2.51 9.46
C GLU A 97 -4.65 2.13 10.69
N TYR A 98 -4.30 1.02 11.32
CA TYR A 98 -5.06 0.44 12.43
C TYR A 98 -4.89 1.27 13.72
N VAL A 99 -5.99 1.44 14.46
CA VAL A 99 -5.98 2.05 15.80
C VAL A 99 -6.89 1.25 16.72
N PRO A 100 -6.38 0.60 17.78
CA PRO A 100 -7.17 -0.32 18.60
C PRO A 100 -8.40 0.30 19.28
N GLU A 101 -8.24 1.45 19.92
CA GLU A 101 -9.25 2.04 20.82
C GLU A 101 -10.05 3.20 20.18
N LYS A 102 -9.94 3.39 18.86
CA LYS A 102 -10.62 4.46 18.12
C LYS A 102 -10.99 3.95 16.74
N TYR A 103 -11.61 4.79 15.92
CA TYR A 103 -11.59 4.61 14.47
C TYR A 103 -10.16 4.48 13.96
N SER A 104 -9.94 3.43 13.18
CA SER A 104 -8.80 3.30 12.28
C SER A 104 -8.94 4.32 11.15
N TYR A 105 -7.88 4.52 10.37
CA TYR A 105 -7.86 5.53 9.31
C TYR A 105 -7.65 4.87 7.95
N LEU A 106 -8.69 4.87 7.13
CA LEU A 106 -8.60 4.45 5.72
C LEU A 106 -8.20 5.67 4.90
N GLY A 107 -7.05 5.62 4.23
CA GLY A 107 -6.49 6.82 3.62
C GLY A 107 -5.35 6.57 2.65
N SER A 108 -4.78 7.69 2.20
CA SER A 108 -3.62 7.68 1.31
C SER A 108 -2.68 8.83 1.61
N VAL A 109 -1.38 8.57 1.47
CA VAL A 109 -0.33 9.57 1.56
C VAL A 109 0.22 9.80 0.16
N ALA A 110 0.32 11.06 -0.27
CA ALA A 110 1.06 11.46 -1.45
C ALA A 110 2.27 12.27 -0.98
N THR A 111 3.46 11.78 -1.29
CA THR A 111 4.72 12.42 -0.94
C THR A 111 5.31 13.06 -2.18
N ASN A 112 5.51 14.37 -2.13
CA ASN A 112 6.11 15.14 -3.21
C ASN A 112 7.26 15.98 -2.65
N SER A 113 8.42 15.95 -3.33
CA SER A 113 9.62 16.70 -2.91
C SER A 113 10.03 16.44 -1.45
N GLY A 114 9.82 15.21 -0.98
CA GLY A 114 10.19 14.80 0.38
C GLY A 114 9.28 15.34 1.48
N TYR A 115 8.03 15.67 1.17
CA TYR A 115 6.99 16.02 2.15
C TYR A 115 5.73 15.20 1.92
N SER A 116 5.30 14.48 2.95
CA SER A 116 4.10 13.65 2.93
C SER A 116 2.83 14.48 3.16
N ASP A 117 1.87 14.33 2.28
CA ASP A 117 0.51 14.88 2.42
C ASP A 117 -0.45 13.71 2.63
N TRP A 118 -1.01 13.62 3.83
CA TRP A 118 -1.92 12.53 4.23
C TRP A 118 -3.38 12.97 4.22
N SER A 119 -4.21 12.18 3.55
CA SER A 119 -5.67 12.28 3.59
C SER A 119 -6.25 10.96 4.09
N SER A 120 -7.20 11.05 5.02
CA SER A 120 -7.84 9.88 5.64
C SER A 120 -9.29 10.14 6.01
N LYS A 121 -10.08 9.08 6.08
CA LYS A 121 -11.40 9.06 6.73
C LYS A 121 -11.40 8.07 7.88
N ASN A 122 -12.31 8.28 8.84
CA ASN A 122 -12.57 7.29 9.88
C ASN A 122 -13.05 5.98 9.25
N PHE A 123 -12.51 4.88 9.73
CA PHE A 123 -12.91 3.53 9.39
C PHE A 123 -13.23 2.78 10.70
N PRO A 124 -14.34 2.02 10.78
CA PRO A 124 -14.61 1.18 11.94
C PRO A 124 -13.42 0.27 12.21
N THR A 125 -13.04 0.09 13.47
CA THR A 125 -11.97 -0.83 13.85
C THR A 125 -12.61 -2.17 14.21
N PRO A 126 -12.71 -3.13 13.28
CA PRO A 126 -13.23 -4.46 13.61
C PRO A 126 -12.24 -5.22 14.50
N ASP A 127 -12.78 -6.13 15.30
CA ASP A 127 -11.99 -7.13 16.01
C ASP A 127 -11.49 -8.21 15.00
N GLY A 128 -10.24 -8.63 15.14
CA GLY A 128 -9.67 -9.72 14.34
C GLY A 128 -9.23 -9.31 12.93
N ASP A 129 -9.44 -10.22 11.97
CA ASP A 129 -8.97 -10.04 10.60
C ASP A 129 -9.71 -8.93 9.85
N ILE A 130 -8.95 -8.10 9.12
CA ILE A 130 -9.50 -6.98 8.34
C ILE A 130 -9.20 -7.21 6.87
N THR A 131 -10.25 -7.39 6.05
CA THR A 131 -10.11 -7.53 4.59
C THR A 131 -10.47 -6.24 3.87
N LEU A 132 -9.62 -5.83 2.94
CA LEU A 132 -9.76 -4.60 2.15
C LEU A 132 -9.39 -4.89 0.70
N THR A 133 -10.02 -4.17 -0.23
CA THR A 133 -9.61 -4.12 -1.63
C THR A 133 -9.27 -2.70 -2.01
N PHE A 134 -8.06 -2.51 -2.56
CA PHE A 134 -7.59 -1.22 -3.05
C PHE A 134 -7.53 -1.25 -4.57
N LYS A 135 -7.91 -0.12 -5.19
CA LYS A 135 -7.75 0.09 -6.62
C LYS A 135 -7.05 1.41 -6.89
N VAL A 136 -6.11 1.40 -7.83
CA VAL A 136 -5.40 2.60 -8.27
C VAL A 136 -5.33 2.64 -9.78
N THR A 137 -5.64 3.79 -10.38
CA THR A 137 -5.34 4.06 -11.79
C THR A 137 -4.22 5.08 -11.89
N ARG A 138 -3.32 4.91 -12.86
CA ARG A 138 -2.26 5.86 -13.24
C ARG A 138 -2.45 6.29 -14.68
N ALA A 139 -2.45 7.59 -14.93
CA ALA A 139 -2.39 8.17 -16.27
C ALA A 139 -1.56 9.47 -16.25
N GLY A 140 -0.46 9.52 -17.00
CA GLY A 140 0.33 10.75 -17.18
C GLY A 140 0.82 11.42 -15.90
N GLY A 141 1.11 10.65 -14.85
CA GLY A 141 1.52 11.13 -13.52
C GLY A 141 0.39 11.42 -12.53
N ASP A 142 -0.85 11.31 -12.99
CA ASP A 142 -2.03 11.45 -12.16
C ASP A 142 -2.54 10.09 -11.69
N TYR A 143 -2.98 10.07 -10.44
CA TYR A 143 -3.43 8.89 -9.74
C TYR A 143 -4.83 9.10 -9.18
N ARG A 144 -5.67 8.08 -9.33
CA ARG A 144 -6.96 7.99 -8.66
C ARG A 144 -6.96 6.76 -7.78
N ILE A 145 -7.44 6.91 -6.56
CA ILE A 145 -7.33 5.91 -5.50
C ILE A 145 -8.71 5.59 -4.96
N TRP A 146 -9.02 4.30 -4.87
CA TRP A 146 -10.25 3.79 -4.29
C TRP A 146 -10.00 2.65 -3.32
N ALA A 147 -10.97 2.43 -2.44
CA ALA A 147 -11.01 1.28 -1.57
C ALA A 147 -12.43 0.75 -1.39
N LYS A 148 -12.55 -0.50 -0.98
CA LYS A 148 -13.78 -1.09 -0.44
C LYS A 148 -13.44 -2.13 0.63
N SER A 149 -14.33 -2.32 1.58
CA SER A 149 -14.17 -3.28 2.69
C SER A 149 -14.90 -4.59 2.49
N ASN A 150 -15.98 -4.63 1.70
CA ASN A 150 -16.64 -5.87 1.32
C ASN A 150 -16.56 -6.12 -0.19
N PRO A 151 -16.52 -7.39 -0.64
CA PRO A 151 -16.48 -7.72 -2.07
C PRO A 151 -17.66 -7.17 -2.86
N GLU A 152 -18.85 -7.12 -2.26
CA GLU A 152 -20.10 -6.66 -2.87
C GLU A 152 -20.26 -5.13 -2.87
N ASP A 153 -19.44 -4.41 -2.11
CA ASP A 153 -19.52 -2.95 -2.02
C ASP A 153 -19.01 -2.29 -3.32
N GLU A 154 -19.55 -1.10 -3.60
CA GLU A 154 -18.97 -0.20 -4.59
C GLU A 154 -17.63 0.36 -4.10
N PHE A 155 -16.74 0.70 -5.04
CA PHE A 155 -15.48 1.36 -4.71
C PHE A 155 -15.72 2.81 -4.28
N GLU A 156 -15.25 3.15 -3.09
CA GLU A 156 -15.25 4.51 -2.60
C GLU A 156 -13.98 5.24 -3.03
N GLN A 157 -14.11 6.43 -3.60
CA GLN A 157 -12.95 7.25 -3.99
C GLN A 157 -12.32 7.90 -2.75
N LEU A 158 -11.03 7.66 -2.55
CA LEU A 158 -10.26 8.24 -1.45
C LEU A 158 -9.53 9.51 -1.89
N ARG A 159 -8.96 9.52 -3.10
CA ARG A 159 -8.10 10.61 -3.55
C ARG A 159 -7.95 10.65 -5.06
N ILE A 160 -7.74 11.86 -5.58
CA ILE A 160 -7.11 12.11 -6.87
C ILE A 160 -5.88 12.99 -6.59
N THR A 161 -4.72 12.62 -7.11
CA THR A 161 -3.46 13.32 -6.83
C THR A 161 -2.46 13.17 -7.97
N ARG A 162 -1.45 14.03 -7.99
CA ARG A 162 -0.31 13.95 -8.92
C ARG A 162 0.98 13.67 -8.16
N LEU A 163 1.87 12.88 -8.75
CA LEU A 163 3.28 12.81 -8.35
C LEU A 163 4.10 13.72 -9.27
N HIS A 164 4.73 14.75 -8.71
CA HIS A 164 5.23 15.90 -9.47
C HIS A 164 6.53 15.62 -10.24
N ASN A 165 7.34 14.66 -9.78
CA ASN A 165 8.64 14.31 -10.37
C ASN A 165 8.62 12.94 -11.06
N GLU A 166 7.46 12.54 -11.57
CA GLU A 166 7.34 11.25 -12.24
C GLU A 166 8.11 11.24 -13.58
N PRO A 167 9.03 10.28 -13.78
CA PRO A 167 9.75 10.17 -15.04
C PRO A 167 8.80 9.68 -16.15
N ASN A 168 9.17 9.91 -17.41
CA ASN A 168 8.59 9.21 -18.56
C ASN A 168 8.96 7.70 -18.60
N GLY A 169 9.21 7.10 -17.43
CA GLY A 169 9.73 5.76 -17.23
C GLY A 169 8.83 4.88 -16.36
N PRO A 170 9.31 3.68 -15.99
CA PRO A 170 8.58 2.80 -15.10
C PRO A 170 8.49 3.40 -13.69
N VAL A 171 7.41 3.05 -12.99
CA VAL A 171 7.27 3.25 -11.54
C VAL A 171 7.27 1.91 -10.85
N LYS A 172 7.70 1.86 -9.59
CA LYS A 172 7.60 0.64 -8.79
C LYS A 172 6.21 0.58 -8.18
N LEU A 173 5.37 -0.31 -8.68
CA LEU A 173 4.06 -0.61 -8.10
C LEU A 173 4.22 -1.80 -7.15
N GLY A 174 3.86 -1.63 -5.88
CA GLY A 174 4.06 -2.68 -4.88
C GLY A 174 2.94 -2.84 -3.87
N LEU A 175 2.97 -4.01 -3.26
CA LEU A 175 2.22 -4.41 -2.08
C LEU A 175 3.09 -4.07 -0.86
N TYR A 176 2.53 -3.43 0.17
CA TYR A 176 3.33 -2.99 1.31
C TYR A 176 2.65 -3.22 2.65
N ALA A 177 3.47 -3.41 3.69
CA ALA A 177 3.03 -3.43 5.08
C ALA A 177 4.07 -2.79 6.02
N CYS A 178 3.62 -2.18 7.10
CA CYS A 178 4.45 -1.47 8.09
C CYS A 178 3.89 -1.61 9.51
N SER A 179 4.79 -1.60 10.50
CA SER A 179 4.45 -1.51 11.93
C SER A 179 5.31 -0.43 12.59
N PRO A 180 4.82 0.82 12.69
CA PRO A 180 5.59 1.94 13.25
C PRO A 180 5.84 1.83 14.76
N SER A 181 4.95 1.15 15.49
CA SER A 181 5.10 0.93 16.93
C SER A 181 6.38 0.16 17.25
N ALA A 182 6.96 0.40 18.42
CA ALA A 182 8.13 -0.32 18.90
C ALA A 182 7.85 -1.80 19.18
N GLU A 183 6.61 -2.11 19.55
CA GLU A 183 6.11 -3.46 19.82
C GLU A 183 5.33 -4.03 18.62
N GLY A 184 5.29 -3.29 17.50
CA GLY A 184 4.49 -3.64 16.33
C GLY A 184 5.05 -4.80 15.53
N SER A 185 4.22 -5.80 15.28
CA SER A 185 4.46 -6.84 14.28
C SER A 185 3.14 -7.53 13.99
N PHE A 186 2.76 -7.60 12.72
CA PHE A 186 1.57 -8.33 12.30
C PHE A 186 1.78 -8.91 10.90
N THR A 187 0.90 -9.85 10.53
CA THR A 187 0.94 -10.46 9.19
C THR A 187 -0.13 -9.85 8.30
N THR A 188 0.24 -9.50 7.08
CA THR A 188 -0.73 -9.23 6.01
C THR A 188 -0.62 -10.32 4.95
N VAL A 189 -1.77 -10.85 4.53
CA VAL A 189 -1.88 -11.74 3.37
C VAL A 189 -2.49 -10.96 2.21
N PHE A 190 -1.76 -10.86 1.11
CA PHE A 190 -2.24 -10.25 -0.12
C PHE A 190 -2.77 -11.33 -1.06
N HIS A 191 -3.97 -11.05 -1.56
CA HIS A 191 -4.77 -11.88 -2.44
C HIS A 191 -4.94 -11.18 -3.78
N LYS A 192 -4.75 -11.91 -4.89
CA LYS A 192 -5.15 -11.48 -6.24
C LYS A 192 -4.71 -10.04 -6.57
N TRP A 193 -3.43 -9.84 -6.88
CA TRP A 193 -2.89 -8.56 -7.29
C TRP A 193 -2.89 -8.45 -8.81
N THR A 194 -3.79 -7.65 -9.39
CA THR A 194 -3.95 -7.53 -10.84
C THR A 194 -3.44 -6.18 -11.37
N VAL A 195 -2.96 -6.18 -12.61
CA VAL A 195 -2.53 -4.97 -13.33
C VAL A 195 -3.00 -5.04 -14.78
N GLN A 196 -3.75 -4.03 -15.21
CA GLN A 196 -4.15 -3.81 -16.60
C GLN A 196 -3.42 -2.61 -17.15
N LYS A 197 -2.70 -2.76 -18.26
CA LYS A 197 -2.03 -1.65 -18.94
C LYS A 197 -2.98 -0.95 -19.93
N GLU A 198 -2.60 0.26 -20.32
CA GLU A 198 -3.27 1.06 -21.37
C GLU A 198 -4.72 1.47 -21.05
N VAL A 199 -5.04 1.57 -19.75
CA VAL A 199 -6.31 2.14 -19.30
C VAL A 199 -6.26 3.67 -19.47
N LYS A 200 -7.28 4.25 -20.12
CA LYS A 200 -7.40 5.70 -20.36
C LYS A 200 -7.91 6.43 -19.13
#